data_AF-A0A2S8VRX7-F1
#
_entry.id   AF-A0A2S8VRX7-F1
#
_cell.length_a   1.000
_cell.length_b   1.000
_cell.length_c   1.000
_cell.angle_alpha   90.00
_cell.angle_beta   90.00
_cell.angle_gamma   90.00
#
_symmetry.space_group_name_H-M   'P 1'
#
loop_
_entity.id
_entity.type
_entity.pdbx_description
1 polymer ?
#
loop_
_entity_poly.entity_id
_entity_poly.type
_entity_poly.pdbx_seq_one_letter_code
_entity_poly.pdbx_strand_id
1 'polypeptide(L)'
;MLKLQTDFNALSDSDQAWGLWLDGQRFEPIADSVGAKVGDRVVILEPEDFEVEGELGFGLVDPPCRSDTEMWFVKVDWTTLRRF
;
A
#
# COMPACT_ATOMS: atom_id res chain seq x y z
N MET A 1 13.52 -4.03 2.16
CA MET A 1 12.17 -4.15 1.60
C MET A 1 11.22 -3.67 2.68
N LEU A 2 10.45 -2.60 2.42
CA LEU A 2 9.53 -2.02 3.40
C LEU A 2 8.32 -2.94 3.58
N LYS A 3 7.84 -3.08 4.81
CA LYS A 3 6.58 -3.74 5.11
C LYS A 3 5.56 -2.66 5.47
N LEU A 4 4.51 -2.57 4.69
CA LEU A 4 3.44 -1.59 4.87
C LEU A 4 2.17 -2.33 5.29
N GLN A 5 1.38 -1.69 6.13
CA GLN A 5 0.06 -2.16 6.51
C GLN A 5 -0.99 -1.37 5.74
N THR A 6 -2.14 -1.98 5.51
CA THR A 6 -3.31 -1.32 4.93
C THR A 6 -4.57 -1.96 5.50
N ASP A 7 -5.70 -1.26 5.44
CA ASP A 7 -6.99 -1.79 5.86
C ASP A 7 -7.66 -2.52 4.69
N PHE A 8 -8.49 -3.53 4.96
CA PHE A 8 -9.18 -4.33 3.93
C PHE A 8 -9.94 -3.48 2.89
N ASN A 9 -10.58 -2.38 3.31
CA ASN A 9 -11.30 -1.47 2.41
C ASN A 9 -10.38 -0.72 1.43
N ALA A 10 -9.07 -0.73 1.67
CA ALA A 10 -8.07 -0.09 0.86
C ALA A 10 -7.30 -1.03 -0.07
N LEU A 11 -7.47 -2.35 0.07
CA LEU A 11 -7.19 -3.34 -0.98
C LEU A 11 -8.45 -3.49 -1.84
N SER A 12 -8.57 -2.69 -2.90
CA SER A 12 -9.66 -2.91 -3.84
C SER A 12 -9.28 -3.95 -4.90
N ASP A 13 -10.28 -4.49 -5.61
CA ASP A 13 -10.14 -5.37 -6.78
C ASP A 13 -9.33 -4.73 -7.95
N SER A 14 -8.80 -3.51 -7.77
CA SER A 14 -8.09 -2.73 -8.78
C SER A 14 -6.57 -2.96 -8.83
N ASP A 15 -6.08 -4.05 -8.23
CA ASP A 15 -4.65 -4.37 -8.07
C ASP A 15 -3.87 -3.28 -7.31
N GLN A 16 -4.55 -2.50 -6.46
CA GLN A 16 -3.95 -1.40 -5.71
C GLN A 16 -4.33 -1.44 -4.23
N ALA A 17 -3.33 -1.22 -3.38
CA ALA A 17 -3.49 -0.96 -1.96
C ALA A 17 -3.15 0.51 -1.65
N TRP A 18 -4.03 1.22 -0.95
CA TRP A 18 -3.83 2.61 -0.51
C TRP A 18 -3.98 2.74 1.00
N GLY A 19 -3.95 3.97 1.55
CA GLY A 19 -4.11 4.18 3.00
C GLY A 19 -3.04 3.43 3.81
N LEU A 20 -1.79 3.60 3.38
CA LEU A 20 -0.66 2.79 3.82
C LEU A 20 -0.18 3.24 5.20
N TRP A 21 0.28 2.29 6.01
CA TRP A 21 0.85 2.52 7.33
C TRP A 21 2.21 1.85 7.47
N LEU A 22 3.10 2.46 8.24
CA LEU A 22 4.39 1.90 8.63
C LEU A 22 4.56 2.09 10.13
N ASP A 23 4.75 0.98 10.87
CA ASP A 23 4.95 0.98 12.32
C ASP A 23 3.90 1.82 13.10
N GLY A 24 2.63 1.70 12.69
CA GLY A 24 1.50 2.41 13.32
C GLY A 24 1.37 3.90 12.94
N GLN A 25 2.15 4.38 11.96
CA GLN A 25 2.06 5.74 11.44
C GLN A 25 1.58 5.75 9.99
N ARG A 26 0.80 6.77 9.61
CA ARG A 26 0.42 6.97 8.20
C ARG A 26 1.67 7.14 7.36
N PHE A 27 1.72 6.47 6.22
CA PHE A 27 2.89 6.42 5.36
C PHE A 27 3.11 7.74 4.61
N GLU A 28 2.05 8.40 4.14
CA GLU A 28 2.15 9.62 3.33
C GLU A 28 3.00 10.73 3.95
N PRO A 29 2.85 11.11 5.24
CA PRO A 29 3.68 12.16 5.84
C PRO A 29 5.14 11.75 6.08
N ILE A 30 5.46 10.46 6.04
CA ILE A 30 6.80 9.94 6.36
C ILE A 30 7.53 9.33 5.17
N ALA A 31 6.88 9.19 4.01
CA ALA A 31 7.42 8.55 2.81
C ALA A 31 8.80 9.11 2.40
N ASP A 32 8.94 10.44 2.39
CA ASP A 32 10.22 11.12 2.08
C ASP A 32 11.28 10.84 3.15
N SER A 33 10.88 10.80 4.43
CA SER A 33 11.80 10.59 5.55
C SER A 33 12.35 9.17 5.59
N VAL A 34 11.58 8.18 5.11
CA VAL A 34 12.02 6.79 4.96
C VAL A 34 12.68 6.52 3.61
N GLY A 35 12.82 7.55 2.76
CA GLY A 35 13.48 7.45 1.46
C GLY A 35 12.73 6.61 0.43
N ALA A 36 11.41 6.50 0.57
CA ALA A 36 10.57 5.73 -0.34
C ALA A 36 10.59 6.33 -1.75
N LYS A 37 10.62 5.45 -2.76
CA LYS A 37 10.58 5.84 -4.17
C LYS A 37 9.50 5.06 -4.90
N VAL A 38 8.93 5.70 -5.93
CA VAL A 38 8.11 5.00 -6.92
C VAL A 38 8.96 3.90 -7.56
N GLY A 39 8.40 2.69 -7.67
CA GLY A 39 9.11 1.50 -8.14
C GLY A 39 9.75 0.65 -7.03
N ASP A 40 9.76 1.11 -5.77
CA ASP A 40 10.30 0.32 -4.68
C ASP A 40 9.42 -0.91 -4.42
N ARG A 41 10.06 -2.07 -4.28
CA ARG A 41 9.39 -3.30 -3.85
C ARG A 41 9.07 -3.25 -2.36
N VAL A 42 7.82 -3.55 -2.04
CA VAL A 42 7.29 -3.57 -0.69
C VAL A 42 6.45 -4.82 -0.45
N VAL A 43 6.20 -5.12 0.82
CA VAL A 43 5.24 -6.13 1.25
C VAL A 43 4.08 -5.41 1.91
N ILE A 44 2.86 -5.67 1.43
CA ILE A 44 1.63 -5.29 2.11
C ILE A 44 1.28 -6.40 3.11
N LEU A 45 0.94 -5.98 4.32
CA LEU A 45 0.47 -6.83 5.40
C LEU A 45 -0.97 -6.46 5.75
N GLU A 46 -1.86 -7.44 5.73
CA GLU A 46 -3.06 -7.43 6.56
C GLU A 46 -2.74 -8.27 7.81
N PRO A 47 -2.53 -7.67 8.99
CA PRO A 47 -1.95 -8.34 10.15
C PRO A 47 -2.62 -9.64 10.61
N GLU A 48 -3.89 -9.86 10.23
CA GLU A 48 -4.68 -11.02 10.64
C GLU A 48 -5.13 -11.92 9.47
N ASP A 49 -4.67 -11.68 8.23
CA ASP A 49 -5.11 -12.45 7.05
C ASP A 49 -3.94 -12.87 6.16
N PHE A 50 -3.19 -11.92 5.60
CA PHE A 50 -2.21 -12.22 4.57
C PHE A 50 -1.03 -11.24 4.47
N GLU A 51 0.01 -11.67 3.75
CA GLU A 51 1.02 -10.80 3.16
C GLU A 51 1.05 -10.95 1.63
N VAL A 52 1.33 -9.86 0.93
CA VAL A 52 1.46 -9.84 -0.53
C VAL A 52 2.52 -8.82 -0.95
N GLU A 53 3.35 -9.16 -1.93
CA GLU A 53 4.34 -8.23 -2.48
C GLU A 53 3.67 -7.23 -3.43
N GLY A 54 4.35 -6.10 -3.64
CA GLY A 54 3.92 -5.11 -4.61
C GLY A 54 4.96 -4.03 -4.87
N GLU A 55 4.61 -3.10 -5.74
CA GLU A 55 5.45 -1.97 -6.14
C GLU A 55 4.82 -0.65 -5.70
N LEU A 56 5.60 0.20 -5.04
CA LEU A 56 5.17 1.54 -4.64
C LEU A 56 4.90 2.43 -5.85
N GLY A 57 3.77 3.12 -5.82
CA GLY A 57 3.35 4.14 -6.77
C GLY A 57 2.90 5.42 -6.06
N PHE A 58 2.84 6.50 -6.83
CA PHE A 58 2.27 7.78 -6.40
C PHE A 58 1.40 8.33 -7.53
N GLY A 59 0.17 8.73 -7.22
CA GLY A 59 -0.76 9.26 -8.22
C GLY A 59 -2.20 9.24 -7.74
N LEU A 60 -3.12 9.49 -8.68
CA LEU A 60 -4.56 9.44 -8.40
C LEU A 60 -4.99 8.00 -8.14
N VAL A 61 -5.48 7.77 -6.94
CA VAL A 61 -6.24 6.58 -6.57
C VAL A 61 -7.72 7.00 -6.52
N ASP A 62 -8.64 6.10 -6.86
CA ASP A 62 -10.08 6.31 -6.72
C ASP A 62 -10.60 5.56 -5.48
N PRO A 63 -10.30 6.03 -4.25
CA PRO A 63 -10.88 5.44 -3.06
C PRO A 63 -12.39 5.74 -3.03
N PRO A 64 -13.22 4.82 -2.51
CA PRO A 64 -14.69 4.92 -2.50
C PRO A 64 -15.27 6.16 -1.81
N CYS A 65 -14.44 6.99 -1.18
CA CYS A 65 -14.84 8.17 -0.41
C CYS A 65 -14.16 9.49 -0.85
N ARG A 66 -13.23 9.47 -1.83
CA ARG A 66 -12.52 10.69 -2.29
C ARG A 66 -12.08 10.57 -3.74
N SER A 67 -12.89 11.10 -4.65
CA SER A 67 -12.46 11.42 -6.00
C SER A 67 -11.36 12.51 -5.91
N ASP A 68 -10.27 12.36 -6.64
CA ASP A 68 -9.28 13.42 -6.93
C ASP A 68 -8.28 13.77 -5.81
N THR A 69 -7.64 12.79 -5.15
CA THR A 69 -6.46 13.06 -4.31
C THR A 69 -5.29 12.18 -4.71
N GLU A 70 -4.16 12.80 -5.09
CA GLU A 70 -2.91 12.06 -5.29
C GLU A 70 -2.40 11.53 -3.96
N MET A 71 -2.05 10.24 -3.93
CA MET A 71 -1.54 9.58 -2.73
C MET A 71 -0.58 8.46 -3.08
N TRP A 72 0.13 7.97 -2.06
CA TRP A 72 0.93 6.77 -2.18
C TRP A 72 0.04 5.54 -2.24
N PHE A 73 0.36 4.63 -3.14
CA PHE A 73 -0.33 3.36 -3.29
C PHE A 73 0.69 2.26 -3.59
N VAL A 74 0.27 1.01 -3.51
CA VAL A 74 1.06 -0.16 -3.89
C VAL A 74 0.31 -0.92 -4.94
N LYS A 75 0.93 -1.15 -6.10
CA LYS A 75 0.43 -2.11 -7.09
C LYS A 75 0.71 -3.50 -6.58
N VAL A 76 -0.36 -4.24 -6.27
CA VAL A 76 -0.29 -5.54 -5.63
C VAL A 76 0.05 -6.62 -6.66
N ASP A 77 1.03 -7.46 -6.37
CA ASP A 77 1.31 -8.67 -7.13
C ASP A 77 0.66 -9.87 -6.43
N TRP A 78 -0.60 -10.13 -6.78
CA TRP A 78 -1.39 -11.22 -6.19
C TRP A 78 -0.80 -12.61 -6.40
N THR A 79 0.14 -12.79 -7.34
CA THR A 79 0.84 -14.07 -7.51
C THR A 79 1.74 -14.42 -6.33
N THR A 80 2.07 -13.43 -5.50
CA THR A 80 2.93 -13.56 -4.32
C THR A 80 2.15 -13.73 -3.00
N LEU A 81 0.82 -13.77 -3.05
CA LEU A 81 -0.05 -13.83 -1.88
C LEU A 81 0.28 -15.04 -0.98
N ARG A 82 0.43 -14.78 0.33
CA ARG A 82 0.60 -15.80 1.37
C ARG A 82 -0.34 -15.52 2.54
N ARG A 83 -1.04 -16.55 3.00
CA ARG A 83 -1.98 -16.49 4.14
C ARG A 83 -1.38 -17.19 5.35
N PHE A 84 -1.80 -16.81 6.55
CA PHE A 84 -1.30 -17.35 7.82
C PHE A 84 -2.40 -17.92 8.70
#